data_AF-A0A5B1CNR0-F1
#
_entry.id   AF-A0A5B1CNR0-F1
#
_cell.length_a   1.000
_cell.length_b   1.000
_cell.length_c   1.000
_cell.angle_alpha   90.00
_cell.angle_beta   90.00
_cell.angle_gamma   90.00
#
_symmetry.space_group_name_H-M   'P 1'
#
loop_
_entity.id
_entity.type
_entity.pdbx_description
1 polymer ?
#
loop_
_entity_poly.entity_id
_entity_poly.type
_entity_poly.pdbx_seq_one_letter_code
_entity_poly.pdbx_strand_id
1 'polypeptide(L)'
;MRNLFTKSIHLCCFAALSLLASNASAAVTEWFEEHGDIGIGYEGGNELELHYHFEDGVNGSDPGSDLELEPNQAYIRVADNAFRTNSLGGQNYWVLPESNSNGSMTGAEDLGLPFVGLAAEELEASDFTSDITLTLTDFNGPGDFALWREGSVPGDETVFMQTNGGTISADTFSLMVGEHGHANFGFTQEGVYEIELTASGNLAGGGTATDTETFRFAVGSATAIPEPTSFAMLASLGAFAGLARRRRS
;
A
#
# COMPACT_ATOMS: atom_id res chain seq x y z
N MET A 1 -61.95 -24.61 -52.65
CA MET A 1 -60.95 -23.80 -53.39
C MET A 1 -60.18 -22.93 -52.40
N ARG A 2 -58.85 -22.94 -52.53
CA ARG A 2 -57.81 -22.08 -51.91
C ARG A 2 -57.45 -22.31 -50.43
N ASN A 3 -56.31 -23.01 -50.30
CA ASN A 3 -55.26 -22.95 -49.26
C ASN A 3 -55.13 -21.59 -48.54
N LEU A 4 -54.71 -21.61 -47.28
CA LEU A 4 -53.43 -21.01 -46.87
C LEU A 4 -53.03 -21.44 -45.44
N PHE A 5 -51.82 -22.00 -45.36
CA PHE A 5 -51.06 -22.27 -44.15
C PHE A 5 -50.76 -20.96 -43.40
N THR A 6 -50.76 -21.00 -42.07
CA THR A 6 -49.86 -20.14 -41.29
C THR A 6 -49.50 -20.81 -39.96
N LYS A 7 -48.21 -21.18 -39.86
CA LYS A 7 -47.54 -21.67 -38.65
C LYS A 7 -47.46 -20.51 -37.65
N SER A 8 -47.94 -20.69 -36.43
CA SER A 8 -47.59 -19.81 -35.31
C SER A 8 -46.44 -20.42 -34.52
N ILE A 9 -45.28 -19.80 -34.71
CA ILE A 9 -44.02 -20.08 -34.00
C ILE A 9 -44.22 -19.70 -32.53
N HIS A 10 -43.96 -20.65 -31.62
CA HIS A 10 -43.83 -20.34 -30.19
C HIS A 10 -42.50 -19.62 -29.98
N LEU A 11 -42.58 -18.31 -29.72
CA LEU A 11 -41.44 -17.51 -29.27
C LEU A 11 -41.24 -17.78 -27.77
N CYS A 12 -40.38 -18.73 -27.43
CA CYS A 12 -39.87 -18.85 -26.06
C CYS A 12 -38.95 -17.66 -25.78
N CYS A 13 -39.48 -16.61 -25.15
CA CYS A 13 -38.69 -15.57 -24.52
C CYS A 13 -37.96 -16.16 -23.32
N PHE A 14 -36.71 -16.60 -23.51
CA PHE A 14 -35.76 -16.72 -22.40
C PHE A 14 -35.37 -15.30 -21.99
N ALA A 15 -36.02 -14.76 -20.97
CA ALA A 15 -35.52 -13.60 -20.26
C ALA A 15 -34.30 -14.06 -19.43
N ALA A 16 -33.09 -13.85 -19.95
CA ALA A 16 -31.88 -13.94 -19.16
C ALA A 16 -31.84 -12.70 -18.24
N LEU A 17 -32.31 -12.87 -17.01
CA LEU A 17 -32.18 -11.86 -15.98
C LEU A 17 -30.70 -11.86 -15.52
N SER A 18 -29.87 -11.04 -16.17
CA SER A 18 -28.51 -10.79 -15.69
C SER A 18 -28.61 -9.96 -14.41
N LEU A 19 -28.42 -10.58 -13.24
CA LEU A 19 -28.07 -9.84 -12.03
C LEU A 19 -26.71 -9.19 -12.28
N LEU A 20 -26.70 -7.91 -12.63
CA LEU A 20 -25.53 -7.07 -12.43
C LEU A 20 -25.42 -6.91 -10.91
N ALA A 21 -24.58 -7.73 -10.27
CA ALA A 21 -24.07 -7.39 -8.96
C ALA A 21 -23.30 -6.07 -9.15
N SER A 22 -23.83 -4.98 -8.61
CA SER A 22 -23.05 -3.77 -8.45
C SER A 22 -21.93 -4.09 -7.47
N ASN A 23 -20.76 -4.44 -7.97
CA ASN A 23 -19.53 -4.35 -7.19
C ASN A 23 -19.29 -2.86 -6.97
N ALA A 24 -19.92 -2.27 -5.97
CA ALA A 24 -19.44 -1.01 -5.43
C ALA A 24 -18.06 -1.34 -4.87
N SER A 25 -17.00 -0.95 -5.57
CA SER A 25 -15.68 -0.86 -4.94
C SER A 25 -15.86 0.09 -3.77
N ALA A 26 -15.42 -0.30 -2.58
CA ALA A 26 -15.23 0.66 -1.50
C ALA A 26 -14.35 1.80 -2.05
N ALA A 27 -14.65 3.03 -1.64
CA ALA A 27 -13.76 4.15 -1.96
C ALA A 27 -12.42 3.87 -1.24
N VAL A 28 -11.32 3.96 -1.99
CA VAL A 28 -9.98 3.87 -1.40
C VAL A 28 -9.68 5.22 -0.75
N THR A 29 -9.24 5.19 0.50
CA THR A 29 -8.83 6.36 1.28
C THR A 29 -7.51 6.90 0.75
N GLU A 30 -7.47 8.20 0.45
CA GLU A 30 -6.21 8.90 0.19
C GLU A 30 -5.72 9.50 1.50
N TRP A 31 -4.51 9.17 1.94
CA TRP A 31 -3.84 9.81 3.07
C TRP A 31 -2.83 10.84 2.55
N PHE A 32 -3.05 12.12 2.84
CA PHE A 32 -2.30 13.24 2.24
C PHE A 32 -1.81 14.30 3.23
N GLU A 33 -2.22 14.23 4.49
CA GLU A 33 -1.73 15.11 5.55
C GLU A 33 -1.83 14.42 6.91
N GLU A 34 -1.28 15.09 7.94
CA GLU A 34 -1.26 14.62 9.32
C GLU A 34 -0.46 13.32 9.54
N HIS A 35 -0.37 12.91 10.81
CA HIS A 35 0.35 11.74 11.25
C HIS A 35 -0.43 10.45 10.96
N GLY A 36 0.31 9.39 10.70
CA GLY A 36 -0.19 8.03 10.60
C GLY A 36 0.99 7.10 10.37
N ASP A 37 0.73 5.80 10.45
CA ASP A 37 1.77 4.79 10.46
C ASP A 37 1.49 3.68 9.47
N ILE A 38 2.57 3.14 8.91
CA ILE A 38 2.58 1.73 8.51
C ILE A 38 2.81 0.94 9.79
N GLY A 39 1.70 0.45 10.35
CA GLY A 39 1.62 -0.28 11.62
C GLY A 39 1.91 -1.76 11.46
N ILE A 40 2.28 -2.39 12.57
CA ILE A 40 2.55 -3.82 12.68
C ILE A 40 1.78 -4.33 13.89
N GLY A 41 0.66 -4.97 13.62
CA GLY A 41 -0.18 -5.63 14.60
C GLY A 41 0.20 -7.10 14.82
N TYR A 42 -0.35 -7.70 15.87
CA TYR A 42 -0.25 -9.13 16.15
C TYR A 42 -1.57 -9.68 16.69
N GLU A 43 -2.33 -10.39 15.85
CA GLU A 43 -3.64 -10.95 16.21
C GLU A 43 -3.56 -12.32 16.95
N GLY A 44 -2.36 -12.73 17.38
CA GLY A 44 -2.11 -14.07 17.90
C GLY A 44 -2.02 -15.12 16.78
N GLY A 45 -1.86 -16.40 17.13
CA GLY A 45 -1.86 -17.48 16.12
C GLY A 45 -0.63 -17.54 15.19
N ASN A 46 0.41 -16.75 15.48
CA ASN A 46 1.70 -16.64 14.75
C ASN A 46 1.67 -15.77 13.48
N GLU A 47 0.72 -14.85 13.35
CA GLU A 47 0.61 -13.97 12.19
C GLU A 47 0.78 -12.50 12.63
N LEU A 48 1.69 -11.78 11.98
CA LEU A 48 1.74 -10.32 12.08
C LEU A 48 0.67 -9.74 11.14
N GLU A 49 0.38 -8.46 11.27
CA GLU A 49 -0.50 -7.74 10.35
C GLU A 49 0.09 -6.37 10.02
N LEU A 50 0.45 -6.17 8.76
CA LEU A 50 0.83 -4.87 8.22
C LEU A 50 -0.43 -4.12 7.81
N HIS A 51 -0.62 -2.93 8.38
CA HIS A 51 -1.79 -2.10 8.09
C HIS A 51 -1.44 -0.61 8.15
N TYR A 52 -2.39 0.26 7.83
CA TYR A 52 -2.29 1.68 8.14
C TYR A 52 -2.96 1.95 9.48
N HIS A 53 -2.24 2.56 10.41
CA HIS A 53 -2.74 2.93 11.74
C HIS A 53 -2.83 4.45 11.86
N PHE A 54 -3.96 4.96 12.37
CA PHE A 54 -4.21 6.39 12.55
C PHE A 54 -4.86 6.65 13.92
N GLU A 55 -4.09 7.13 14.89
CA GLU A 55 -4.58 7.43 16.25
C GLU A 55 -5.68 8.51 16.30
N ASP A 56 -5.66 9.45 15.34
CA ASP A 56 -6.54 10.63 15.28
C ASP A 56 -7.39 10.66 13.99
N GLY A 57 -7.63 9.50 13.40
CA GLY A 57 -8.26 9.37 12.10
C GLY A 57 -7.38 9.86 10.95
N VAL A 58 -7.93 9.87 9.74
CA VAL A 58 -7.17 10.19 8.52
C VAL A 58 -7.53 11.58 7.99
N ASN A 59 -6.52 12.41 7.71
CA ASN A 59 -6.67 13.80 7.21
C ASN A 59 -7.69 14.64 8.02
N GLY A 60 -7.64 14.56 9.35
CA GLY A 60 -8.49 15.33 10.26
C GLY A 60 -9.98 14.97 10.22
N SER A 61 -10.34 13.82 9.64
CA SER A 61 -11.74 13.44 9.42
C SER A 61 -12.51 13.11 10.70
N ASP A 62 -11.85 12.55 11.72
CA ASP A 62 -12.44 12.25 13.03
C ASP A 62 -11.37 12.28 14.16
N PRO A 63 -10.99 13.48 14.63
CA PRO A 63 -9.93 13.62 15.62
C PRO A 63 -10.22 12.86 16.92
N GLY A 64 -9.24 12.09 17.41
CA GLY A 64 -9.36 11.24 18.59
C GLY A 64 -10.10 9.92 18.36
N SER A 65 -10.42 9.55 17.12
CA SER A 65 -10.85 8.20 16.76
C SER A 65 -9.68 7.40 16.21
N ASP A 66 -9.44 6.25 16.82
CA ASP A 66 -8.53 5.26 16.28
C ASP A 66 -9.09 4.63 15.00
N LEU A 67 -8.26 4.52 13.97
CA LEU A 67 -8.62 3.99 12.66
C LEU A 67 -7.50 3.12 12.10
N GLU A 68 -7.82 1.85 11.88
CA GLU A 68 -6.98 0.91 11.15
C GLU A 68 -7.57 0.66 9.75
N LEU A 69 -6.71 0.67 8.73
CA LEU A 69 -7.07 0.34 7.35
C LEU A 69 -6.11 -0.69 6.77
N GLU A 70 -6.67 -1.66 6.06
CA GLU A 70 -5.91 -2.63 5.29
C GLU A 70 -5.06 -1.91 4.21
N PRO A 71 -3.89 -2.44 3.81
CA PRO A 71 -3.03 -1.83 2.79
C PRO A 71 -3.73 -1.59 1.44
N ASN A 72 -4.76 -2.38 1.11
CA ASN A 72 -5.57 -2.20 -0.10
C ASN A 72 -6.70 -1.17 0.01
N GLN A 73 -6.99 -0.67 1.21
CA GLN A 73 -8.05 0.29 1.49
C GLN A 73 -7.57 1.74 1.47
N ALA A 74 -6.27 1.98 1.53
CA ALA A 74 -5.69 3.32 1.45
C ALA A 74 -4.43 3.40 0.58
N TYR A 75 -4.04 4.63 0.24
CA TYR A 75 -2.75 4.94 -0.36
C TYR A 75 -2.22 6.27 0.16
N ILE A 76 -0.91 6.44 0.11
CA ILE A 76 -0.20 7.63 0.58
C ILE A 76 0.01 8.60 -0.59
N ARG A 77 -0.39 9.85 -0.42
CA ARG A 77 -0.13 10.94 -1.36
C ARG A 77 1.24 11.56 -1.09
N VAL A 78 2.08 11.57 -2.13
CA VAL A 78 3.34 12.33 -2.16
C VAL A 78 3.15 13.49 -3.13
N ALA A 79 2.52 14.58 -2.66
CA ALA A 79 2.10 15.70 -3.50
C ALA A 79 3.27 16.55 -4.05
N ASP A 80 2.99 17.45 -5.00
CA ASP A 80 4.02 18.25 -5.70
C ASP A 80 4.87 19.14 -4.77
N ASN A 81 4.32 19.56 -3.63
CA ASN A 81 5.04 20.26 -2.55
C ASN A 81 6.13 19.40 -1.88
N ALA A 82 6.13 18.08 -2.08
CA ALA A 82 7.22 17.18 -1.67
C ALA A 82 8.45 17.24 -2.60
N PHE A 83 8.35 17.88 -3.77
CA PHE A 83 9.44 17.90 -4.75
C PHE A 83 10.67 18.68 -4.26
N ARG A 84 11.85 18.11 -4.50
CA ARG A 84 13.18 18.63 -4.16
C ARG A 84 14.12 18.45 -5.34
N THR A 85 15.06 19.38 -5.45
CA THR A 85 16.07 19.37 -6.52
C THR A 85 17.46 19.14 -5.97
N ASN A 86 18.27 18.36 -6.70
CA ASN A 86 19.70 18.16 -6.44
C ASN A 86 20.05 17.64 -5.03
N SER A 87 19.27 16.71 -4.49
CA SER A 87 19.63 15.97 -3.27
C SER A 87 19.22 14.50 -3.39
N LEU A 88 19.87 13.61 -2.63
CA LEU A 88 19.92 12.15 -2.82
C LEU A 88 20.52 11.70 -4.17
N GLY A 89 21.83 11.39 -4.18
CA GLY A 89 22.52 10.88 -5.38
C GLY A 89 22.60 11.88 -6.56
N GLY A 90 22.28 13.15 -6.34
CA GLY A 90 22.30 14.22 -7.35
C GLY A 90 21.10 14.25 -8.30
N GLN A 91 19.99 13.58 -7.94
CA GLN A 91 18.76 13.60 -8.72
C GLN A 91 17.72 14.57 -8.14
N ASN A 92 16.66 14.80 -8.90
CA ASN A 92 15.44 15.39 -8.37
C ASN A 92 14.55 14.28 -7.82
N TYR A 93 13.79 14.57 -6.76
CA TYR A 93 12.99 13.58 -6.07
C TYR A 93 11.82 14.22 -5.32
N TRP A 94 10.83 13.43 -4.96
CA TRP A 94 9.79 13.77 -4.00
C TRP A 94 10.13 13.09 -2.68
N VAL A 95 9.90 13.74 -1.55
CA VAL A 95 10.19 13.18 -0.23
C VAL A 95 9.07 13.43 0.77
N LEU A 96 8.65 12.37 1.47
CA LEU A 96 7.95 12.48 2.74
C LEU A 96 9.00 12.57 3.85
N PRO A 97 9.08 13.70 4.59
CA PRO A 97 10.15 13.92 5.55
C PRO A 97 10.03 13.04 6.80
N GLU A 98 11.17 12.63 7.36
CA GLU A 98 11.23 11.92 8.65
C GLU A 98 10.89 12.81 9.86
N SER A 99 10.68 14.11 9.66
CA SER A 99 10.38 15.07 10.72
C SER A 99 9.05 15.76 10.45
N ASN A 100 8.21 15.88 11.49
CA ASN A 100 6.88 16.49 11.36
C ASN A 100 6.97 18.01 11.24
N SER A 101 7.65 18.64 12.20
CA SER A 101 7.98 20.04 12.20
C SER A 101 9.31 20.20 12.92
N ASN A 102 10.30 20.81 12.26
CA ASN A 102 11.53 21.14 12.95
C ASN A 102 12.11 22.45 12.45
N GLY A 103 12.31 23.41 13.35
CA GLY A 103 12.59 24.80 13.01
C GLY A 103 13.72 25.07 12.00
N SER A 104 14.68 24.15 11.82
CA SER A 104 15.82 24.32 10.88
C SER A 104 15.72 23.54 9.56
N MET A 105 14.77 22.62 9.41
CA MET A 105 14.52 21.82 8.19
C MET A 105 13.01 21.67 7.99
N THR A 106 12.49 21.98 6.81
CA THR A 106 11.05 21.93 6.54
C THR A 106 10.50 20.51 6.70
N GLY A 107 9.62 20.30 7.67
CA GLY A 107 9.00 19.01 7.99
C GLY A 107 7.74 18.73 7.18
N ALA A 108 7.10 17.58 7.44
CA ALA A 108 5.87 17.15 6.78
C ALA A 108 4.70 18.14 7.00
N GLU A 109 4.48 18.58 8.25
CA GLU A 109 3.45 19.57 8.61
C GLU A 109 3.66 20.90 7.88
N ASP A 110 4.90 21.39 7.86
CA ASP A 110 5.26 22.67 7.21
C ASP A 110 4.94 22.65 5.69
N LEU A 111 4.92 21.46 5.10
CA LEU A 111 4.64 21.26 3.68
C LEU A 111 3.18 20.96 3.42
N GLY A 112 2.39 20.57 4.42
CA GLY A 112 1.08 19.94 4.21
C GLY A 112 1.24 18.60 3.50
N LEU A 113 2.06 17.72 4.07
CA LEU A 113 2.32 16.36 3.62
C LEU A 113 1.94 15.36 4.72
N PRO A 114 1.68 14.09 4.40
CA PRO A 114 1.50 13.07 5.42
C PRO A 114 2.81 12.85 6.17
N PHE A 115 2.73 12.76 7.49
CA PHE A 115 3.86 12.44 8.35
C PHE A 115 3.85 10.94 8.65
N VAL A 116 4.52 10.18 7.79
CA VAL A 116 4.48 8.71 7.79
C VAL A 116 5.48 8.14 8.79
N GLY A 117 5.00 7.35 9.74
CA GLY A 117 5.84 6.52 10.59
C GLY A 117 5.81 5.03 10.22
N LEU A 118 6.71 4.30 10.87
CA LEU A 118 6.84 2.85 10.87
C LEU A 118 6.72 2.43 12.33
N ALA A 119 5.66 1.69 12.66
CA ALA A 119 5.29 1.45 14.05
C ALA A 119 5.18 -0.04 14.37
N ALA A 120 5.78 -0.45 15.48
CA ALA A 120 5.61 -1.74 16.13
C ALA A 120 5.03 -1.56 17.54
N GLU A 121 4.29 -0.47 17.75
CA GLU A 121 3.80 0.00 19.05
C GLU A 121 2.68 -0.88 19.65
N GLU A 122 1.94 -1.56 18.78
CA GLU A 122 0.87 -2.50 19.15
C GLU A 122 1.41 -3.85 19.60
N LEU A 123 2.71 -4.09 19.43
CA LEU A 123 3.34 -5.36 19.76
C LEU A 123 3.80 -5.40 21.21
N GLU A 124 3.53 -6.52 21.87
CA GLU A 124 3.91 -6.75 23.26
C GLU A 124 5.27 -7.45 23.36
N ALA A 125 6.18 -6.89 24.16
CA ALA A 125 7.52 -7.45 24.35
C ALA A 125 7.52 -8.87 24.94
N SER A 126 6.43 -9.31 25.56
CA SER A 126 6.27 -10.69 26.06
C SER A 126 6.07 -11.71 24.95
N ASP A 127 5.60 -11.30 23.77
CA ASP A 127 5.26 -12.20 22.67
C ASP A 127 6.44 -12.48 21.73
N PHE A 128 7.48 -11.64 21.79
CA PHE A 128 8.63 -11.69 20.89
C PHE A 128 9.97 -11.82 21.63
N THR A 129 10.97 -12.33 20.91
CA THR A 129 12.36 -12.52 21.38
C THR A 129 13.39 -11.81 20.50
N SER A 130 12.92 -11.14 19.46
CA SER A 130 13.70 -10.31 18.56
C SER A 130 12.97 -8.99 18.30
N ASP A 131 13.69 -8.05 17.73
CA ASP A 131 13.12 -6.92 17.02
C ASP A 131 12.27 -7.41 15.83
N ILE A 132 11.39 -6.55 15.34
CA ILE A 132 10.69 -6.76 14.09
C ILE A 132 11.52 -6.22 12.95
N THR A 133 11.68 -7.03 11.90
CA THR A 133 12.37 -6.63 10.67
C THR A 133 11.34 -6.40 9.58
N LEU A 134 11.31 -5.19 9.03
CA LEU A 134 10.69 -4.88 7.75
C LEU A 134 11.72 -5.08 6.63
N THR A 135 11.36 -5.86 5.61
CA THR A 135 12.19 -6.11 4.44
C THR A 135 11.48 -5.60 3.19
N LEU A 136 12.17 -4.83 2.34
CA LEU A 136 11.66 -4.54 1.00
C LEU A 136 11.77 -5.81 0.17
N THR A 137 10.66 -6.43 -0.21
CA THR A 137 10.67 -7.73 -0.91
C THR A 137 10.35 -7.63 -2.39
N ASP A 138 9.49 -6.69 -2.78
CA ASP A 138 9.18 -6.39 -4.17
C ASP A 138 8.91 -4.89 -4.36
N PHE A 139 9.01 -4.46 -5.62
CA PHE A 139 8.87 -3.07 -5.99
C PHE A 139 8.37 -2.92 -7.42
N ASN A 140 7.37 -2.07 -7.60
CA ASN A 140 6.91 -1.62 -8.90
C ASN A 140 6.69 -0.11 -8.91
N GLY A 141 7.35 0.61 -9.80
CA GLY A 141 7.24 2.07 -9.88
C GLY A 141 7.99 2.64 -11.10
N PRO A 142 7.70 3.89 -11.49
CA PRO A 142 8.31 4.52 -12.66
C PRO A 142 9.78 4.93 -12.44
N GLY A 143 10.13 5.28 -11.21
CA GLY A 143 11.48 5.67 -10.80
C GLY A 143 12.00 4.81 -9.67
N ASP A 144 13.02 5.32 -8.99
CA ASP A 144 13.62 4.67 -7.81
C ASP A 144 12.90 5.08 -6.53
N PHE A 145 12.92 4.18 -5.55
CA PHE A 145 12.52 4.42 -4.16
C PHE A 145 13.73 4.36 -3.23
N ALA A 146 13.69 5.13 -2.15
CA ALA A 146 14.60 4.97 -1.02
C ALA A 146 13.92 5.28 0.32
N LEU A 147 14.33 4.56 1.37
CA LEU A 147 14.04 4.80 2.77
C LEU A 147 15.35 5.11 3.50
N TRP A 148 15.49 6.30 4.09
CA TRP A 148 16.71 6.70 4.80
C TRP A 148 16.43 7.60 6.00
N ARG A 149 17.38 7.67 6.92
CA ARG A 149 17.42 8.69 7.99
C ARG A 149 18.58 9.64 7.75
N GLU A 150 18.37 10.93 8.01
CA GLU A 150 19.43 11.92 7.95
C GLU A 150 20.44 11.67 9.09
N GLY A 151 21.72 11.91 8.78
CA GLY A 151 22.78 11.89 9.78
C GLY A 151 22.84 13.18 10.60
N SER A 152 23.90 13.28 11.41
CA SER A 152 24.14 14.52 12.18
C SER A 152 24.65 15.68 11.31
N VAL A 153 25.08 15.40 10.08
CA VAL A 153 25.59 16.38 9.11
C VAL A 153 25.05 16.08 7.71
N PRO A 154 24.91 17.07 6.82
CA PRO A 154 24.46 16.84 5.45
C PRO A 154 25.38 15.86 4.70
N GLY A 155 24.82 14.86 4.01
CA GLY A 155 25.57 13.83 3.30
C GLY A 155 25.99 12.62 4.13
N ASP A 156 25.51 12.50 5.37
CA ASP A 156 25.75 11.36 6.28
C ASP A 156 24.47 10.54 6.47
N GLU A 157 23.73 10.30 5.40
CA GLU A 157 22.46 9.59 5.44
C GLU A 157 22.67 8.08 5.65
N THR A 158 21.85 7.46 6.50
CA THR A 158 21.77 6.01 6.61
C THR A 158 20.61 5.52 5.74
N VAL A 159 20.94 4.89 4.62
CA VAL A 159 19.96 4.28 3.71
C VAL A 159 19.65 2.86 4.18
N PHE A 160 18.38 2.58 4.42
CA PHE A 160 17.87 1.27 4.86
C PHE A 160 17.33 0.44 3.70
N MET A 161 16.63 1.11 2.77
CA MET A 161 16.07 0.49 1.59
C MET A 161 16.28 1.38 0.38
N GLN A 162 16.63 0.82 -0.78
CA GLN A 162 16.67 1.53 -2.05
C GLN A 162 16.56 0.57 -3.24
N THR A 163 15.96 1.05 -4.32
CA THR A 163 15.81 0.26 -5.55
C THR A 163 16.89 0.58 -6.59
N ASN A 164 17.64 1.66 -6.38
CA ASN A 164 18.78 2.00 -7.22
C ASN A 164 20.01 1.19 -6.80
N GLY A 165 20.62 0.47 -7.74
CA GLY A 165 21.93 -0.17 -7.52
C GLY A 165 21.95 -1.70 -7.43
N GLY A 166 20.81 -2.39 -7.56
CA GLY A 166 20.80 -3.85 -7.72
C GLY A 166 19.73 -4.57 -6.92
N THR A 167 20.07 -5.73 -6.36
CA THR A 167 19.12 -6.68 -5.76
C THR A 167 18.51 -6.13 -4.46
N ILE A 168 17.19 -5.94 -4.48
CA ILE A 168 16.33 -5.51 -3.36
C ILE A 168 16.41 -6.43 -2.12
N SER A 169 16.76 -7.70 -2.31
CA SER A 169 16.56 -8.79 -1.33
C SER A 169 17.43 -8.75 -0.04
N ALA A 170 18.03 -7.63 0.33
CA ALA A 170 18.83 -7.48 1.55
C ALA A 170 18.54 -6.17 2.31
N ASP A 171 17.60 -5.36 1.82
CA ASP A 171 17.31 -4.04 2.34
C ASP A 171 16.27 -4.12 3.46
N THR A 172 16.66 -3.74 4.68
CA THR A 172 15.86 -3.94 5.88
C THR A 172 15.82 -2.72 6.78
N PHE A 173 14.71 -2.57 7.50
CA PHE A 173 14.54 -1.62 8.58
C PHE A 173 14.08 -2.38 9.83
N SER A 174 14.76 -2.21 10.96
CA SER A 174 14.43 -2.91 12.21
C SER A 174 13.79 -1.96 13.22
N LEU A 175 12.76 -2.46 13.89
CA LEU A 175 12.05 -1.79 14.98
C LEU A 175 12.10 -2.68 16.21
N MET A 176 12.48 -2.12 17.36
CA MET A 176 12.25 -2.79 18.63
C MET A 176 10.74 -2.95 18.83
N VAL A 177 10.34 -4.00 19.55
CA VAL A 177 8.94 -4.20 19.93
C VAL A 177 8.47 -3.03 20.81
N GLY A 178 7.33 -2.44 20.48
CA GLY A 178 6.83 -1.22 21.11
C GLY A 178 7.47 0.07 20.57
N GLU A 179 8.34 0.00 19.56
CA GLU A 179 8.99 1.18 18.97
C GLU A 179 8.13 1.83 17.90
N HIS A 180 8.25 3.15 17.86
CA HIS A 180 7.74 4.02 16.81
C HIS A 180 8.89 4.77 16.18
N GLY A 181 8.98 4.77 14.85
CA GLY A 181 10.07 5.41 14.14
C GLY A 181 9.65 6.14 12.88
N HIS A 182 10.36 7.21 12.55
CA HIS A 182 10.22 7.88 11.26
C HIS A 182 11.49 7.73 10.43
N ALA A 183 11.31 7.83 9.11
CA ALA A 183 12.35 7.87 8.10
C ALA A 183 11.84 8.68 6.90
N ASN A 184 12.76 9.09 6.03
CA ASN A 184 12.41 9.78 4.79
C ASN A 184 12.02 8.73 3.74
N PHE A 185 10.90 8.94 3.06
CA PHE A 185 10.47 8.14 1.91
C PHE A 185 10.67 8.95 0.63
N GLY A 186 11.57 8.51 -0.25
CA GLY A 186 11.95 9.26 -1.45
C GLY A 186 11.63 8.55 -2.75
N PHE A 187 11.27 9.34 -3.77
CA PHE A 187 10.83 8.87 -5.09
C PHE A 187 11.43 9.72 -6.20
N THR A 188 11.99 9.13 -7.26
CA THR A 188 12.69 9.91 -8.31
C THR A 188 11.82 10.31 -9.51
N GLN A 189 10.59 9.81 -9.62
CA GLN A 189 9.67 10.12 -10.72
C GLN A 189 8.22 10.23 -10.24
N GLU A 190 7.39 10.99 -10.97
CA GLU A 190 5.94 10.98 -10.76
C GLU A 190 5.32 9.67 -11.22
N GLY A 191 4.29 9.20 -10.49
CA GLY A 191 3.53 8.01 -10.82
C GLY A 191 3.10 7.23 -9.58
N VAL A 192 2.58 6.03 -9.81
CA VAL A 192 2.16 5.13 -8.72
C VAL A 192 3.29 4.17 -8.43
N TYR A 193 3.61 4.04 -7.15
CA TYR A 193 4.58 3.10 -6.60
C TYR A 193 3.86 2.07 -5.74
N GLU A 194 4.18 0.80 -5.94
CA GLU A 194 3.77 -0.33 -5.13
C GLU A 194 5.03 -0.86 -4.44
N ILE A 195 5.08 -0.73 -3.12
CA ILE A 195 6.21 -1.10 -2.26
C ILE A 195 5.76 -2.30 -1.44
N GLU A 196 6.30 -3.48 -1.71
CA GLU A 196 5.99 -4.70 -0.96
C GLU A 196 6.96 -4.83 0.22
N LEU A 197 6.41 -4.88 1.43
CA LEU A 197 7.15 -5.05 2.67
C LEU A 197 6.79 -6.39 3.30
N THR A 198 7.81 -7.12 3.75
CA THR A 198 7.62 -8.26 4.66
C THR A 198 8.06 -7.89 6.07
N ALA A 199 7.14 -7.94 7.02
CA ALA A 199 7.42 -7.90 8.45
C ALA A 199 7.74 -9.30 8.96
N SER A 200 8.73 -9.43 9.85
CA SER A 200 9.09 -10.70 10.47
C SER A 200 9.67 -10.52 11.88
N GLY A 201 9.25 -11.37 12.83
CA GLY A 201 9.76 -11.40 14.20
C GLY A 201 9.72 -12.79 14.84
N ASN A 202 10.68 -13.10 15.72
CA ASN A 202 10.75 -14.39 16.42
C ASN A 202 9.89 -14.39 17.68
N LEU A 203 8.97 -15.36 17.79
CA LEU A 203 8.02 -15.45 18.90
C LEU A 203 8.66 -16.08 20.15
N ALA A 204 8.25 -15.62 21.33
CA ALA A 204 8.65 -16.17 22.62
C ALA A 204 8.19 -17.63 22.81
N GLY A 205 7.05 -18.00 22.22
CA GLY A 205 6.56 -19.38 22.15
C GLY A 205 7.34 -20.29 21.17
N GLY A 206 8.29 -19.72 20.43
CA GLY A 206 9.02 -20.38 19.35
C GLY A 206 8.35 -20.20 17.98
N GLY A 207 9.19 -20.23 16.94
CA GLY A 207 8.76 -19.92 15.57
C GLY A 207 8.94 -18.44 15.22
N THR A 208 8.45 -18.08 14.04
CA THR A 208 8.54 -16.73 13.49
C THR A 208 7.14 -16.34 13.03
N ALA A 209 6.71 -15.13 13.41
CA ALA A 209 5.53 -14.49 12.84
C ALA A 209 5.97 -13.62 11.66
N THR A 210 5.17 -13.59 10.60
CA THR A 210 5.48 -12.87 9.38
C THR A 210 4.19 -12.34 8.77
N ASP A 211 4.31 -11.24 8.05
CA ASP A 211 3.29 -10.76 7.14
C ASP A 211 3.92 -10.06 5.94
N THR A 212 3.25 -10.09 4.78
CA THR A 212 3.74 -9.45 3.55
C THR A 212 2.61 -8.69 2.88
N GLU A 213 2.78 -7.37 2.78
CA GLU A 213 1.76 -6.50 2.21
C GLU A 213 2.35 -5.44 1.28
N THR A 214 1.50 -4.91 0.40
CA THR A 214 1.87 -3.89 -0.59
C THR A 214 1.26 -2.54 -0.26
N PHE A 215 2.13 -1.56 0.01
CA PHE A 215 1.76 -0.17 0.25
C PHE A 215 1.85 0.66 -1.02
N ARG A 216 0.84 1.51 -1.26
CA ARG A 216 0.76 2.32 -2.47
C ARG A 216 1.09 3.78 -2.19
N PHE A 217 1.96 4.34 -3.01
CA PHE A 217 2.29 5.76 -3.00
C PHE A 217 1.93 6.40 -4.34
N ALA A 218 1.17 7.48 -4.30
CA ALA A 218 0.82 8.29 -5.47
C ALA A 218 1.69 9.56 -5.49
N VAL A 219 2.70 9.56 -6.36
CA VAL A 219 3.71 10.62 -6.43
C VAL A 219 3.35 11.66 -7.48
N GLY A 220 3.44 12.93 -7.08
CA GLY A 220 3.06 14.09 -7.87
C GLY A 220 1.57 14.09 -8.18
N SER A 221 1.24 14.31 -9.46
CA SER A 221 -0.14 14.39 -9.97
C SER A 221 -0.80 13.03 -10.25
N ALA A 222 -0.11 11.92 -9.98
CA ALA A 222 -0.61 10.57 -10.25
C ALA A 222 -1.85 10.23 -9.43
N THR A 223 -2.73 9.39 -9.95
CA THR A 223 -3.93 8.92 -9.23
C THR A 223 -3.80 7.42 -9.00
N ALA A 224 -3.70 6.99 -7.74
CA ALA A 224 -3.57 5.58 -7.36
C ALA A 224 -4.94 4.90 -7.11
N ILE A 225 -5.95 5.23 -7.93
CA ILE A 225 -7.25 4.55 -7.84
C ILE A 225 -7.09 3.15 -8.44
N PRO A 226 -7.31 2.07 -7.67
CA PRO A 226 -7.45 0.74 -8.25
C PRO A 226 -8.67 0.76 -9.16
N GLU A 227 -8.48 0.51 -10.46
CA GLU A 227 -9.61 0.27 -11.35
C GLU A 227 -10.43 -0.92 -10.79
N PRO A 228 -11.75 -0.82 -10.62
CA PRO A 228 -12.60 -1.86 -10.01
C PRO A 228 -12.62 -3.22 -10.74
N THR A 229 -11.73 -3.47 -11.71
CA THR A 229 -11.90 -4.54 -12.70
C THR A 229 -10.66 -5.39 -13.02
N SER A 230 -9.46 -5.07 -12.52
CA SER A 230 -8.26 -5.86 -12.85
C SER A 230 -8.30 -7.30 -12.30
N PHE A 231 -8.87 -7.52 -11.12
CA PHE A 231 -9.05 -8.87 -10.54
C PHE A 231 -10.22 -9.67 -11.15
N ALA A 232 -11.27 -9.00 -11.63
CA ALA A 232 -12.45 -9.67 -12.21
C ALA A 232 -12.24 -10.13 -13.67
N MET A 233 -11.35 -9.47 -14.43
CA MET A 233 -11.10 -9.81 -15.83
C MET A 233 -10.42 -11.17 -16.00
N LEU A 234 -9.55 -11.58 -15.07
CA LEU A 234 -8.89 -12.89 -15.12
C LEU A 234 -9.88 -14.06 -14.88
N ALA A 235 -10.91 -13.84 -14.05
CA ALA A 235 -11.96 -14.84 -13.80
C ALA A 235 -12.94 -14.99 -14.99
N SER A 236 -13.14 -13.94 -15.79
CA SER A 236 -14.07 -13.96 -16.92
C SER A 236 -13.53 -14.74 -18.15
N LEU A 237 -12.21 -14.75 -18.36
CA LEU A 237 -11.56 -15.53 -19.43
C LEU A 237 -11.62 -17.05 -19.18
N GLY A 238 -11.63 -17.49 -17.92
CA GLY A 238 -11.80 -18.91 -17.56
C GLY A 238 -13.22 -19.45 -17.83
N ALA A 239 -14.25 -18.62 -17.64
CA ALA A 239 -15.64 -19.02 -17.83
C ALA A 239 -16.02 -19.24 -19.30
N PHE A 240 -15.44 -18.48 -20.24
CA PHE A 240 -15.69 -18.66 -21.68
C PHE A 240 -14.99 -19.89 -22.27
N ALA A 241 -13.80 -20.25 -21.77
CA ALA A 241 -13.08 -21.45 -22.21
C ALA A 241 -13.79 -22.75 -21.78
N GLY A 242 -14.44 -22.77 -20.61
CA GLY A 242 -15.21 -23.92 -20.11
C GLY A 242 -16.51 -24.18 -20.87
N LEU A 243 -17.24 -23.13 -21.28
CA LEU A 243 -18.49 -23.28 -22.05
C LEU A 243 -18.26 -23.69 -23.51
N ALA A 244 -17.16 -23.28 -24.14
CA ALA A 244 -16.85 -23.69 -25.51
C ALA A 244 -16.53 -25.19 -25.62
N ARG A 245 -15.99 -25.81 -24.56
CA ARG A 245 -15.59 -27.22 -24.56
C ARG A 245 -16.76 -28.19 -24.34
N ARG A 246 -17.85 -27.75 -23.71
CA ARG A 246 -19.06 -28.58 -23.47
C ARG A 246 -20.02 -28.69 -24.66
N ARG A 247 -19.79 -27.94 -25.74
CA ARG A 247 -20.62 -27.99 -26.96
C ARG A 247 -20.08 -28.87 -28.09
N ARG A 248 -18.99 -29.63 -27.83
CA ARG A 248 -18.45 -30.62 -28.76
C ARG A 248 -18.27 -31.97 -28.04
N SER A 249 -19.38 -32.65 -27.79
CA SER A 249 -19.47 -34.08 -27.50
C SER A 249 -20.76 -34.61 -28.08
#